data_AF-A0A6J4TNR8-F1
#
_entry.id   AF-A0A6J4TNR8-F1
#
_cell.length_a   1.000
_cell.length_b   1.000
_cell.length_c   1.000
_cell.angle_alpha   90.00
_cell.angle_beta   90.00
_cell.angle_gamma   90.00
#
_symmetry.space_group_name_H-M   'P 1'
#
loop_
_entity.id
_entity.type
_entity.pdbx_description
1 polymer ?
#
loop_
_entity_poly.entity_id
_entity_poly.type
_entity_poly.pdbx_seq_one_letter_code
_entity_poly.pdbx_strand_id
1 'polypeptide(L)'
;RFEVAEALEKAALAELKARKPDRVLATNVEFWSAVVLDTAAVPADMFTSMFTCARVAGWSAHILEQKREARLIRPTAKYVGPGPRPVDQV
;
A
#
# COMPACT_ATOMS: atom_id res chain seq x y z
N ARG A 1 -15.07 -9.25 -18.18
CA ARG A 1 -14.27 -8.48 -17.19
C ARG A 1 -12.81 -8.93 -17.21
N PHE A 2 -12.52 -10.23 -17.08
CA PHE A 2 -11.16 -10.79 -17.21
C PHE A 2 -10.45 -10.45 -18.53
N GLU A 3 -11.06 -10.73 -19.69
CA GLU A 3 -10.43 -10.51 -21.00
C GLU A 3 -10.04 -9.04 -21.24
N VAL A 4 -10.89 -8.11 -20.80
CA VAL A 4 -10.62 -6.66 -20.88
C VAL A 4 -9.44 -6.28 -19.99
N ALA A 5 -9.37 -6.83 -18.77
CA ALA A 5 -8.24 -6.59 -17.88
C ALA A 5 -6.93 -7.16 -18.44
N GLU A 6 -6.96 -8.36 -19.03
CA GLU A 6 -5.78 -8.96 -19.63
C GLU A 6 -5.27 -8.15 -20.85
N ALA A 7 -6.20 -7.69 -21.71
CA ALA A 7 -5.85 -6.83 -22.83
C ALA A 7 -5.30 -5.47 -22.37
N LEU A 8 -5.88 -4.89 -21.32
CA LEU A 8 -5.42 -3.63 -20.73
C LEU A 8 -4.03 -3.78 -20.12
N GLU A 9 -3.75 -4.87 -19.39
CA GLU A 9 -2.44 -5.15 -18.82
C GLU A 9 -1.36 -5.21 -19.91
N LYS A 10 -1.61 -5.99 -20.98
CA LYS A 10 -0.69 -6.11 -22.12
C LYS A 10 -0.41 -4.76 -22.78
N ALA A 11 -1.47 -3.98 -23.05
CA ALA A 11 -1.34 -2.66 -23.67
C ALA A 11 -0.60 -1.66 -22.77
N ALA A 12 -0.91 -1.63 -21.47
CA ALA A 12 -0.29 -0.73 -20.51
C ALA A 12 1.20 -1.04 -20.33
N LEU A 13 1.58 -2.31 -20.20
CA LEU A 13 2.98 -2.71 -20.06
C LEU A 13 3.80 -2.37 -21.31
N ALA A 14 3.25 -2.59 -22.50
CA ALA A 14 3.91 -2.23 -23.76
C ALA A 14 4.15 -0.71 -23.86
N GLU A 15 3.13 0.09 -23.55
CA GLU A 15 3.23 1.56 -23.58
C GLU A 15 4.21 2.09 -22.52
N LEU A 16 4.16 1.56 -21.30
CA LEU A 16 5.06 1.95 -20.23
C LEU A 16 6.51 1.60 -20.55
N LYS A 17 6.77 0.44 -21.17
CA LYS A 17 8.10 0.06 -21.63
C LYS A 17 8.61 0.96 -22.75
N ALA A 18 7.74 1.32 -23.71
CA ALA A 18 8.09 2.22 -24.80
C ALA A 18 8.47 3.63 -24.28
N ARG A 19 7.74 4.15 -23.29
CA ARG A 19 8.01 5.47 -22.70
C ARG A 19 9.18 5.49 -21.72
N LYS A 20 9.40 4.39 -20.99
CA LYS A 20 10.43 4.29 -19.94
C LYS A 20 11.26 3.01 -20.11
N PRO A 21 12.09 2.92 -21.16
CA PRO A 21 12.81 1.69 -21.50
C PRO A 21 13.77 1.23 -20.39
N ASP A 22 14.35 2.16 -19.64
CA ASP A 22 15.34 1.86 -18.59
C ASP A 22 14.70 1.46 -17.25
N ARG A 23 13.37 1.50 -17.13
CA ARG A 23 12.66 1.13 -15.91
C ARG A 23 11.90 -0.17 -16.10
N VAL A 24 12.06 -1.08 -15.14
CA VAL A 24 11.21 -2.26 -15.02
C VAL A 24 9.89 -1.82 -14.39
N LEU A 25 8.85 -1.70 -15.22
CA LEU A 25 7.49 -1.41 -14.80
C LEU A 25 6.68 -2.67 -15.03
N ALA A 26 6.24 -3.29 -13.94
CA ALA A 26 5.43 -4.49 -13.93
C ALA A 26 4.07 -4.18 -13.32
N THR A 27 3.07 -5.02 -13.64
CA THR A 27 1.75 -4.93 -13.03
C THR A 27 1.86 -5.15 -11.53
N ASN A 28 1.20 -4.30 -10.76
CA ASN A 28 1.11 -4.45 -9.31
C ASN A 28 -0.01 -5.42 -8.94
N VAL A 29 0.00 -5.88 -7.69
CA VAL A 29 -1.03 -6.82 -7.20
C VAL A 29 -2.42 -6.17 -7.16
N GLU A 30 -2.48 -4.85 -6.99
CA GLU A 30 -3.73 -4.10 -6.89
C GLU A 30 -4.56 -4.17 -8.18
N PHE A 31 -3.90 -4.19 -9.35
CA PHE A 31 -4.59 -4.32 -10.64
C PHE A 31 -5.46 -5.58 -10.69
N TRP A 32 -4.88 -6.74 -10.39
CA TRP A 32 -5.61 -8.01 -10.41
C TRP A 32 -6.52 -8.16 -9.20
N SER A 33 -6.14 -7.61 -8.04
CA SER A 33 -7.00 -7.62 -6.84
C SER A 33 -8.33 -6.89 -7.09
N ALA A 34 -8.31 -5.76 -7.81
CA ALA A 34 -9.53 -5.04 -8.18
C ALA A 34 -10.44 -5.89 -9.09
N VAL A 35 -9.87 -6.58 -10.10
CA VAL A 35 -10.62 -7.47 -11.00
C VAL A 35 -11.25 -8.64 -10.25
N VAL A 36 -10.51 -9.25 -9.32
CA VAL A 36 -11.00 -10.37 -8.51
C VAL A 36 -12.14 -9.94 -7.59
N LEU A 37 -11.97 -8.83 -6.86
CA LEU A 37 -13.00 -8.33 -5.93
C LEU A 37 -14.26 -7.85 -6.66
N ASP A 38 -14.11 -7.16 -7.79
CA ASP A 38 -15.24 -6.76 -8.63
C ASP A 38 -15.97 -7.97 -9.23
N THR A 39 -15.24 -9.02 -9.63
CA THR A 39 -15.85 -10.29 -10.10
C THR A 39 -16.63 -10.99 -8.98
N ALA A 40 -16.17 -10.87 -7.73
CA ALA A 40 -16.87 -11.33 -6.53
C ALA A 40 -18.01 -10.38 -6.08
N ALA A 41 -18.35 -9.37 -6.88
CA ALA A 41 -19.37 -8.37 -6.59
C ALA A 41 -19.15 -7.59 -5.28
N VAL A 42 -17.88 -7.42 -4.88
CA VAL A 42 -17.52 -6.57 -3.74
C VAL A 42 -17.61 -5.10 -4.18
N PRO A 43 -18.36 -4.25 -3.46
CA PRO A 43 -18.39 -2.81 -3.70
C PRO A 43 -17.00 -2.16 -3.60
N ALA A 44 -16.71 -1.17 -4.45
CA ALA A 44 -15.39 -0.55 -4.53
C ALA A 44 -14.95 0.14 -3.22
N ASP A 45 -15.90 0.71 -2.47
CA ASP A 45 -15.67 1.31 -1.15
C ASP A 45 -15.32 0.28 -0.07
N MET A 46 -15.59 -1.02 -0.31
CA MET A 46 -15.18 -2.11 0.58
C MET A 46 -13.77 -2.65 0.29
N PHE A 47 -13.04 -2.12 -0.71
CA PHE A 47 -11.69 -2.61 -1.05
C PHE A 47 -10.75 -2.64 0.17
N THR A 48 -10.68 -1.52 0.92
CA THR A 48 -9.81 -1.41 2.10
C THR A 48 -10.20 -2.40 3.19
N SER A 49 -11.49 -2.67 3.38
CA SER A 49 -11.98 -3.65 4.34
C SER A 49 -11.58 -5.07 3.97
N MET A 50 -11.72 -5.45 2.69
CA MET A 50 -11.29 -6.76 2.19
C MET A 50 -9.77 -6.95 2.30
N PHE A 51 -9.00 -5.91 1.96
CA PHE A 51 -7.55 -5.92 2.12
C PHE A 51 -7.16 -6.08 3.59
N THR A 52 -7.85 -5.37 4.50
CA THR A 52 -7.66 -5.48 5.95
C THR A 52 -7.90 -6.92 6.43
N CYS A 53 -8.99 -7.56 6.01
CA CYS A 53 -9.27 -8.96 6.34
C CYS A 53 -8.12 -9.89 5.94
N ALA A 54 -7.59 -9.74 4.72
CA ALA A 54 -6.43 -10.53 4.27
C ALA A 54 -5.16 -10.24 5.08
N ARG A 55 -5.01 -9.02 5.61
CA ARG A 55 -3.84 -8.60 6.39
C ARG A 55 -3.84 -9.05 7.84
N VAL A 56 -5.00 -9.34 8.43
CA VAL A 56 -5.12 -9.78 9.84
C VAL A 56 -4.21 -10.96 10.17
N ALA A 57 -4.07 -11.95 9.28
CA ALA A 57 -3.21 -13.11 9.52
C ALA A 57 -1.73 -12.70 9.74
N GLY A 58 -1.19 -11.87 8.84
CA GLY A 58 0.20 -11.41 8.94
C GLY A 58 0.41 -10.43 10.10
N TRP A 59 -0.54 -9.53 10.36
CA TRP A 59 -0.46 -8.64 11.52
C TRP A 59 -0.47 -9.43 12.82
N SER A 60 -1.36 -10.42 12.95
CA SER A 60 -1.42 -11.27 14.14
C SER A 60 -0.11 -12.03 14.35
N ALA A 61 0.49 -12.56 13.27
CA ALA A 61 1.79 -13.22 13.33
C ALA A 61 2.89 -12.27 13.85
N HIS A 62 3.02 -11.07 13.28
CA HIS A 62 4.03 -10.10 13.72
C HIS A 62 3.76 -9.56 15.13
N ILE A 63 2.50 -9.40 15.55
CA ILE A 63 2.18 -9.02 16.93
C ILE A 63 2.67 -10.09 17.92
N LEU A 64 2.44 -11.36 17.61
CA LEU A 64 2.91 -12.47 18.44
C LEU A 64 4.44 -12.57 18.47
N GLU A 65 5.09 -12.33 17.33
CA GLU A 65 6.55 -12.24 17.21
C GLU A 65 7.11 -11.09 18.05
N GLN A 66 6.56 -9.88 17.92
CA GLN A 66 6.96 -8.71 18.69
C GLN A 66 6.77 -8.93 20.20
N LYS A 67 5.68 -9.60 20.59
CA LYS A 67 5.43 -9.96 22.00
C LYS A 67 6.51 -10.88 22.55
N ARG A 68 7.09 -11.78 21.73
CA ARG A 68 8.19 -12.66 22.12
C ARG A 68 9.54 -11.93 22.15
N GLU A 69 9.79 -11.04 21.19
CA GLU A 69 11.01 -10.21 21.17
C GLU A 69 11.05 -9.22 22.35
N ALA A 70 9.88 -8.75 22.81
CA ALA A 70 9.71 -7.88 23.97
C ALA A 70 10.55 -6.59 23.92
N ARG A 71 10.82 -6.09 22.70
CA ARG A 71 11.59 -4.88 22.46
C ARG A 71 10.68 -3.68 22.15
N LEU A 72 10.93 -2.55 22.82
CA LEU A 72 10.23 -1.29 22.52
C LEU A 72 10.73 -0.69 21.21
N ILE A 73 9.82 -0.44 20.28
CA ILE A 73 10.07 0.34 19.06
C ILE A 73 9.90 1.82 19.40
N ARG A 74 11.00 2.53 19.66
CA ARG A 74 11.00 3.97 19.99
C ARG A 74 12.02 4.76 19.15
N PRO A 75 11.68 5.15 17.92
CA PRO A 75 12.51 6.05 17.14
C PRO A 75 12.56 7.45 17.79
N THR A 76 13.60 8.21 17.49
CA THR A 76 13.72 9.63 17.88
C THR A 76 13.47 10.53 16.69
N ALA A 77 13.10 11.78 16.95
CA ALA A 77 12.96 12.82 15.94
C ALA A 77 13.81 14.03 16.31
N LYS A 78 14.33 14.73 15.29
CA LYS A 78 15.02 16.01 15.47
C LYS A 78 14.02 17.14 15.22
N TYR A 79 13.78 17.97 16.23
CA TYR A 79 13.02 19.19 16.04
C TYR A 79 13.82 20.18 15.18
N VAL A 80 13.19 20.71 14.13
CA VAL A 80 13.76 21.69 13.19
C VAL A 80 12.90 22.95 13.08
N GLY A 81 11.97 23.14 14.02
CA GLY A 81 11.16 24.33 14.09
C GLY A 81 11.88 25.50 14.79
N PRO A 82 11.20 26.64 14.92
CA PRO A 82 11.75 27.82 15.58
C PRO A 82 12.19 27.53 17.02
N GLY A 83 13.22 28.23 17.48
CA GLY A 83 13.60 28.20 18.90
C GLY A 83 12.50 28.75 19.81
N PRO A 84 12.74 28.78 21.14
CA PRO A 84 11.80 29.33 22.10
C PRO A 84 11.33 30.74 21.71
N ARG A 85 10.02 30.99 21.85
CA ARG A 85 9.39 32.30 21.63
C ARG A 85 8.87 32.83 22.96
N PRO A 86 8.97 34.15 23.24
CA PRO A 86 8.34 34.71 24.43
C PRO A 86 6.82 34.70 24.30
N VAL A 87 6.11 34.71 25.44
CA VAL A 87 4.65 34.48 25.51
C VAL A 87 3.85 35.59 24.81
N ASP A 88 4.37 36.81 24.78
CA ASP A 88 3.77 37.98 24.14
C ASP A 88 3.83 37.95 22.60
N GLN A 89 4.60 37.04 22.02
CA GLN A 89 4.76 36.85 20.56
C GLN A 89 4.03 35.61 20.04
N VAL A 90 3.08 35.07 20.81
CA VAL A 90 2.20 33.96 20.42
C VAL A 90 0.91 34.48 19.81
#